data_AF-A0A821KDF4-F1
#
_entry.id   AF-A0A821KDF4-F1
#
_cell.length_a   1.000
_cell.length_b   1.000
_cell.length_c   1.000
_cell.angle_alpha   90.00
_cell.angle_beta   90.00
_cell.angle_gamma   90.00
#
_symmetry.space_group_name_H-M   'P 1'
#
loop_
_entity.id
_entity.type
_entity.pdbx_description
1 polymer ?
#
loop_
_entity_poly.entity_id
_entity_poly.type
_entity_poly.pdbx_seq_one_letter_code
_entity_poly.pdbx_strand_id
1 'polypeptide(L)'
;MFWLRVCSEGITPLIILDNDTVNHQQYIDEVLSVALKYGNNVFGDDLTFQQAGVKPHTHKLSQKWCTDFFRGLIDKDHWSPNSPYLNALNYSIWGEFVHQVNWNKAQSKQKKR
;
A
#
# COMPACT_ATOMS: atom_id res chain seq x y z
N MET A 1 2.92 7.06 9.79
CA MET A 1 3.32 6.22 8.64
C MET A 1 2.68 6.77 7.36
N PHE A 2 3.17 6.46 6.16
CA PHE A 2 2.43 6.76 4.93
C PHE A 2 2.27 5.51 4.06
N TRP A 3 1.23 5.47 3.25
CA TRP A 3 0.92 4.42 2.30
C TRP A 3 0.67 5.02 0.92
N LEU A 4 1.16 4.35 -0.12
CA LEU A 4 0.83 4.66 -1.50
C LEU A 4 0.81 3.39 -2.35
N ARG A 5 0.21 3.51 -3.54
CA ARG A 5 0.32 2.54 -4.62
C ARG A 5 0.79 3.22 -5.89
N VAL A 6 1.52 2.48 -6.71
CA VAL A 6 1.99 2.90 -8.03
C VAL A 6 1.51 1.92 -9.11
N CYS A 7 1.39 2.42 -10.32
CA CYS A 7 1.14 1.68 -11.55
C CYS A 7 1.78 2.42 -12.74
N SER A 8 1.68 1.87 -13.95
CA SER A 8 2.23 2.52 -15.16
C SER A 8 1.66 3.91 -15.42
N GLU A 9 0.38 4.12 -15.08
CA GLU A 9 -0.34 5.38 -15.33
C GLU A 9 -0.16 6.42 -14.22
N GLY A 10 0.53 6.06 -13.12
CA GLY A 10 0.83 7.00 -12.05
C GLY A 10 0.72 6.43 -10.64
N ILE A 11 0.55 7.33 -9.69
CA ILE A 11 0.64 7.07 -8.25
C ILE A 11 -0.69 7.47 -7.60
N THR A 12 -1.19 6.67 -6.67
CA THR A 12 -2.35 7.05 -5.85
C THR A 12 -2.04 8.29 -5.02
N PRO A 13 -3.07 9.04 -4.56
CA PRO A 13 -2.87 9.97 -3.46
C PRO A 13 -2.12 9.32 -2.29
N LEU A 14 -1.16 10.05 -1.72
CA LEU A 14 -0.41 9.59 -0.56
C LEU A 14 -1.34 9.59 0.67
N ILE A 15 -1.48 8.45 1.32
CA ILE A 15 -2.29 8.31 2.53
C ILE A 15 -1.35 8.47 3.72
N ILE A 16 -1.57 9.51 4.53
CA ILE A 16 -0.80 9.74 5.76
C ILE A 16 -1.59 9.15 6.93
N LEU A 17 -1.00 8.16 7.58
CA LEU A 17 -1.58 7.42 8.70
C LEU A 17 -0.92 7.93 9.99
N ASP A 18 -1.74 8.38 10.93
CA ASP A 18 -1.24 8.99 12.17
C ASP A 18 -0.54 8.00 13.10
N ASN A 19 -0.90 6.72 13.01
CA ASN A 19 -0.30 5.66 13.80
C ASN A 19 1.04 5.19 13.21
N ASP A 20 1.94 4.77 14.09
CA ASP A 20 3.22 4.14 13.72
C ASP A 20 3.01 2.75 13.12
N THR A 21 1.90 2.09 13.45
CA THR A 21 1.52 0.78 12.94
C THR A 21 0.10 0.81 12.41
N VAL A 22 -0.15 -0.03 11.41
CA VAL A 22 -1.46 -0.18 10.79
C VAL A 22 -1.97 -1.58 11.10
N ASN A 23 -3.16 -1.64 11.71
CA ASN A 23 -3.88 -2.90 11.90
C ASN A 23 -4.78 -3.18 10.68
N HIS A 24 -5.39 -4.36 10.65
CA HIS A 24 -6.22 -4.77 9.52
C HIS A 24 -7.48 -3.91 9.34
N GLN A 25 -8.08 -3.42 10.44
CA GLN A 25 -9.28 -2.59 10.37
C GLN A 25 -8.96 -1.24 9.73
N GLN A 26 -7.91 -0.57 10.22
CA GLN A 26 -7.41 0.67 9.64
C GLN A 26 -6.98 0.48 8.18
N TYR A 27 -6.37 -0.65 7.85
CA TYR A 27 -6.00 -0.98 6.47
C TYR A 27 -7.22 -1.08 5.54
N ILE A 28 -8.28 -1.75 5.99
CA ILE A 28 -9.52 -1.86 5.21
C ILE A 28 -10.17 -0.49 5.04
N ASP A 29 -10.35 0.25 6.13
CA ASP A 29 -11.16 1.46 6.14
C ASP A 29 -10.47 2.62 5.42
N GLU A 30 -9.18 2.85 5.72
CA GLU A 30 -8.45 4.04 5.26
C GLU A 30 -7.64 3.79 3.99
N VAL A 31 -7.24 2.54 3.71
CA VAL A 31 -6.30 2.23 2.60
C VAL A 31 -6.96 1.51 1.44
N LEU A 32 -7.64 0.39 1.69
CA LEU A 32 -8.16 -0.45 0.60
C LEU A 32 -9.25 0.25 -0.22
N SER A 33 -10.10 1.05 0.43
CA SER A 33 -11.14 1.85 -0.21
C SER A 33 -10.55 2.85 -1.23
N VAL A 34 -9.46 3.53 -0.86
CA VAL A 34 -8.73 4.47 -1.73
C VAL A 34 -8.07 3.72 -2.89
N ALA A 35 -7.43 2.59 -2.60
CA ALA A 35 -6.75 1.75 -3.59
C ALA A 35 -7.71 1.22 -4.67
N LEU A 36 -8.91 0.80 -4.27
CA LEU A 36 -9.96 0.32 -5.15
C LEU A 36 -10.51 1.45 -6.02
N LYS A 37 -10.88 2.59 -5.41
CA LYS A 37 -11.43 3.73 -6.15
C LYS A 37 -10.46 4.23 -7.22
N TYR A 38 -9.19 4.39 -6.87
CA TYR A 38 -8.18 4.82 -7.83
C TYR A 38 -7.94 3.74 -8.90
N GLY A 39 -7.78 2.49 -8.50
CA GLY A 39 -7.54 1.38 -9.42
C GLY A 39 -8.65 1.22 -10.46
N ASN A 40 -9.91 1.29 -10.04
CA ASN A 40 -11.06 1.21 -10.95
C ASN A 40 -11.14 2.42 -11.89
N ASN A 41 -10.75 3.61 -11.41
CA ASN A 41 -10.73 4.80 -12.26
C ASN A 41 -9.65 4.72 -13.36
N VAL A 42 -8.51 4.08 -13.07
CA VAL A 42 -7.38 3.99 -14.01
C VAL A 42 -7.49 2.78 -14.93
N PHE A 43 -7.85 1.60 -14.39
CA PHE A 43 -7.81 0.33 -15.12
C PHE A 43 -9.17 -0.33 -15.28
N GLY A 44 -10.21 0.13 -14.59
CA GLY A 44 -11.52 -0.49 -14.61
C GLY A 44 -11.45 -1.99 -14.29
N ASP A 45 -11.89 -2.81 -15.24
CA ASP A 45 -12.00 -4.26 -15.11
C ASP A 45 -10.63 -4.98 -15.17
N ASP A 46 -9.62 -4.33 -15.75
CA ASP A 46 -8.26 -4.89 -15.92
C ASP A 46 -7.38 -4.74 -14.66
N LEU A 47 -7.96 -4.20 -13.59
CA LEU A 47 -7.25 -3.97 -12.33
C LEU A 47 -6.80 -5.28 -11.68
N THR A 48 -5.48 -5.45 -11.54
CA THR A 48 -4.88 -6.44 -10.65
C THR A 48 -4.24 -5.75 -9.43
N PHE A 49 -4.71 -6.10 -8.23
CA PHE A 49 -4.18 -5.59 -6.98
C PHE A 49 -3.05 -6.47 -6.45
N GLN A 50 -1.95 -5.85 -6.02
CA GLN A 50 -0.79 -6.53 -5.43
C GLN A 50 -0.42 -5.84 -4.12
N GLN A 51 -0.05 -6.63 -3.11
CA GLN A 51 0.41 -6.17 -1.81
C GLN A 51 1.43 -7.13 -1.20
N ALA A 52 2.25 -6.63 -0.28
CA ALA A 52 3.23 -7.47 0.43
C ALA A 52 2.56 -8.39 1.47
N GLY A 53 3.23 -9.48 1.83
CA GLY A 53 2.75 -10.45 2.83
C GLY A 53 2.87 -10.03 4.30
N VAL A 54 2.65 -8.75 4.64
CA VAL A 54 2.69 -8.27 6.04
C VAL A 54 1.38 -8.52 6.78
N LYS A 55 1.42 -8.59 8.12
CA LYS A 55 0.28 -8.96 8.99
C LYS A 55 -1.07 -8.29 8.65
N PRO A 56 -1.18 -6.95 8.47
CA PRO A 56 -2.48 -6.34 8.15
C PRO A 56 -3.00 -6.76 6.78
N HIS A 57 -2.12 -7.03 5.82
CA HIS A 57 -2.50 -7.44 4.47
C HIS A 57 -2.98 -8.88 4.45
N THR A 58 -2.27 -9.78 5.14
CA THR A 58 -2.59 -11.22 5.17
C THR A 58 -3.70 -11.59 6.16
N HIS A 59 -4.19 -10.64 6.95
CA HIS A 59 -5.30 -10.86 7.86
C HIS A 59 -6.56 -11.32 7.12
N LYS A 60 -7.30 -12.28 7.69
CA LYS A 60 -8.47 -12.91 7.06
C LYS A 60 -9.51 -11.90 6.56
N LEU A 61 -9.74 -10.83 7.31
CA LEU A 61 -10.71 -9.80 6.94
C LEU A 61 -10.23 -8.93 5.78
N SER A 62 -8.93 -8.60 5.75
CA SER A 62 -8.33 -7.83 4.65
C SER A 62 -8.33 -8.64 3.37
N GLN A 63 -7.96 -9.93 3.45
CA GLN A 63 -7.99 -10.85 2.31
C GLN A 63 -9.42 -11.02 1.80
N LYS A 64 -10.40 -11.27 2.70
CA LYS A 64 -11.81 -11.35 2.32
C LYS A 64 -12.28 -10.07 1.62
N TRP A 65 -11.99 -8.90 2.18
CA TRP A 65 -12.32 -7.63 1.55
C TRP A 65 -11.70 -7.52 0.16
N CYS A 66 -10.41 -7.87 0.02
CA CYS A 66 -9.75 -7.81 -1.28
C CYS A 66 -10.41 -8.74 -2.31
N THR A 67 -10.74 -9.97 -1.93
CA THR A 67 -11.43 -10.93 -2.80
C THR A 67 -12.85 -10.49 -3.16
N ASP A 68 -13.57 -9.86 -2.23
CA ASP A 68 -14.95 -9.41 -2.46
C ASP A 68 -15.02 -8.20 -3.42
N PHE A 69 -13.98 -7.34 -3.44
CA PHE A 69 -14.02 -6.05 -4.16
C PHE A 69 -13.03 -5.90 -5.32
N PHE A 70 -11.86 -6.54 -5.29
CA PHE A 70 -10.93 -6.54 -6.41
C PHE A 70 -11.21 -7.72 -7.33
N ARG A 71 -11.34 -7.46 -8.63
CA ARG A 71 -11.49 -8.51 -9.64
C ARG A 71 -10.21 -9.30 -9.85
N GLY A 72 -9.07 -8.61 -9.96
CA GLY A 72 -7.74 -9.21 -9.99
C GLY A 72 -7.02 -9.00 -8.66
N LEU A 73 -6.49 -10.07 -8.07
CA LEU A 73 -5.72 -10.04 -6.84
C LEU A 73 -4.54 -11.01 -6.92
N ILE A 74 -3.33 -10.51 -6.69
CA ILE A 74 -2.19 -11.35 -6.31
C ILE A 74 -2.30 -11.56 -4.80
N ASP A 75 -2.88 -12.69 -4.41
CA ASP A 75 -3.10 -13.01 -3.01
C ASP A 75 -1.79 -13.36 -2.28
N LYS A 76 -1.93 -13.64 -0.98
CA LYS A 76 -0.81 -13.97 -0.10
C LYS A 76 -0.06 -15.25 -0.48
N ASP A 77 -0.68 -16.16 -1.23
CA ASP A 77 -0.12 -17.46 -1.60
C ASP A 77 0.60 -17.38 -2.95
N HIS A 78 0.22 -16.44 -3.81
CA HIS A 78 0.91 -16.14 -5.06
C HIS A 78 2.05 -15.13 -4.89
N TRP A 79 1.98 -14.23 -3.90
CA TRP A 79 3.08 -13.30 -3.63
C TRP A 79 4.19 -13.95 -2.80
N SER A 80 5.39 -14.06 -3.38
CA SER A 80 6.56 -14.59 -2.69
C SER A 80 6.89 -13.80 -1.41
N PRO A 81 6.90 -14.45 -0.22
CA PRO A 81 7.26 -13.79 1.03
C PRO A 81 8.69 -13.23 1.01
N ASN A 82 8.90 -12.09 1.68
CA ASN A 82 10.23 -11.46 1.83
C ASN A 82 10.94 -11.12 0.51
N SER A 83 10.18 -10.84 -0.55
CA SER A 83 10.72 -10.51 -1.88
C SER A 83 10.52 -9.02 -2.23
N PRO A 84 11.20 -8.08 -1.55
CA PRO A 84 11.03 -6.65 -1.81
C PRO A 84 11.48 -6.25 -3.23
N TYR A 85 12.45 -6.95 -3.79
CA TYR A 85 12.98 -6.71 -5.14
C TYR A 85 11.95 -6.98 -6.25
N LEU A 86 10.86 -7.71 -5.97
CA LEU A 86 9.76 -7.92 -6.92
C LEU A 86 8.71 -6.79 -6.88
N ASN A 87 8.78 -5.89 -5.90
CA ASN A 87 7.82 -4.81 -5.73
C ASN A 87 8.41 -3.47 -6.20
N ALA A 88 7.80 -2.86 -7.22
CA ALA A 88 8.18 -1.56 -7.78
C ALA A 88 8.40 -0.46 -6.73
N LEU A 89 7.59 -0.47 -5.67
CA LEU A 89 7.75 0.48 -4.59
C LEU A 89 9.06 0.29 -3.84
N ASN A 90 9.40 -0.95 -3.50
CA ASN A 90 10.55 -1.25 -2.66
C ASN A 90 11.87 -1.23 -3.43
N TYR A 91 11.90 -1.72 -4.68
CA TYR A 91 13.15 -1.76 -5.44
C TYR A 91 13.53 -0.40 -6.04
N SER A 92 12.57 0.53 -6.20
CA SER A 92 12.81 1.81 -6.89
C SER A 92 12.15 3.01 -6.20
N ILE A 93 10.82 3.09 -6.17
CA ILE A 93 10.11 4.35 -5.84
C ILE A 93 10.48 4.88 -4.45
N TRP A 94 10.63 4.01 -3.44
CA TRP A 94 11.04 4.44 -2.11
C TRP A 94 12.48 4.95 -2.04
N GLY A 95 13.39 4.37 -2.83
CA GLY A 95 14.77 4.87 -2.93
C GLY A 95 14.80 6.28 -3.52
N GLU A 96 14.09 6.48 -4.64
CA GLU A 96 13.97 7.79 -5.28
C GLU A 96 13.31 8.82 -4.35
N PHE A 97 12.24 8.41 -3.66
CA PHE A 97 11.57 9.27 -2.69
C PHE A 97 12.53 9.75 -1.60
N VAL A 98 13.30 8.83 -0.99
CA VAL A 98 14.27 9.16 0.06
C VAL A 98 15.37 10.11 -0.44
N HIS A 99 15.82 9.96 -1.69
CA HIS A 99 16.81 10.86 -2.29
C HIS A 99 16.29 12.28 -2.52
N GLN A 100 15.00 12.43 -2.77
CA GLN A 100 14.36 13.73 -3.02
C GLN A 100 13.92 14.45 -1.73
N VAL A 101 13.84 13.74 -0.60
CA VAL A 101 13.44 14.34 0.69
C VAL A 101 14.50 15.34 1.15
N ASN A 102 14.07 16.56 1.46
CA ASN A 102 14.90 17.53 2.15
C ASN A 102 14.98 17.17 3.65
N TRP A 103 15.98 16.38 4.01
CA TRP A 103 16.19 15.90 5.37
C TRP A 103 16.44 17.02 6.40
N ASN A 104 16.88 18.21 5.98
CA ASN A 104 17.04 19.36 6.86
C ASN A 104 15.69 19.97 7.30
N LYS A 105 14.62 19.68 6.55
CA LYS A 105 13.24 20.11 6.86
C LYS A 105 12.40 18.97 7.45
N ALA A 106 12.82 17.73 7.27
CA ALA A 106 12.11 16.57 7.81
C ALA A 106 12.21 16.56 9.34
N GLN A 107 11.06 16.49 10.01
CA GLN A 107 10.98 16.41 11.47
C GLN A 107 10.29 15.11 11.86
N SER A 108 10.78 14.45 12.91
CA SER A 108 10.08 13.32 13.52
C SER A 108 8.91 13.85 14.37
N LYS A 109 7.76 13.20 14.29
CA LYS A 109 6.70 13.41 15.27
C LYS A 109 7.22 12.94 16.63
N GLN A 110 7.23 13.81 17.63
CA GLN A 110 7.54 13.39 19.00
C GLN A 110 6.44 12.44 19.49
N LYS A 111 6.83 11.26 19.99
CA LYS A 111 5.89 10.35 20.65
C LYS A 111 5.34 11.05 21.89
N LYS A 112 4.03 11.30 21.93
CA LYS A 112 3.34 11.56 23.20
C LYS A 112 3.51 10.28 24.03
N ARG A 113 4.31 10.38 25.10
CA ARG A 113 4.48 9.31 26.09
C ARG A 113 3.19 9.12 26.87
#